data_AF-A0A1S7UNU9-F1
#
_entry.id   AF-A0A1S7UNU9-F1
#
_cell.length_a   1.000
_cell.length_b   1.000
_cell.length_c   1.000
_cell.angle_alpha   90.00
_cell.angle_beta   90.00
_cell.angle_gamma   90.00
#
_symmetry.space_group_name_H-M   'P 1'
#
loop_
_entity.id
_entity.type
_entity.pdbx_description
1 polymer ?
#
loop_
_entity_poly.entity_id
_entity_poly.type
_entity_poly.pdbx_seq_one_letter_code
_entity_poly.pdbx_strand_id
1 'polypeptide(L)'
;MPPVESIKDSIQPVAQQKEVAQGFARDDAALARLGKKPVLKRNFGFLAILGFSCTILITWEGSLTLFLSGLQNGGPSGILYGYLVVWAGTFSVFATLAELASMAPTSGGQYHWVAMMAPPACRRFLSFLAGWLTLAGWQAATASGAYLTGTGIQGLIILTHPGYLERIQNWHGTLLFWAVLLLGYAINTAMSTLLARFESVVLVFHLLGFFAVIFPLVLRSEHSASEAVWDNWLNLGGWPTQGLSLSIGILGNVFAFVGGDGAIHMSEEVRNPAVTIPWALMIGLSINGILGFAMLVAIMYCMGDINARLEENPIFPFMAIFNNGLGSTAAATVLSSLVILLGFSATTGFVSSTSRVYWAFARDRGLPGWRVLKKVSKRTSIPVYCVITTVVVAIILSLVNIGSATAFTGVISISVAGLFGSYLVAASLLLYRRLTGGIRLPNSDDSLTTDTDLTWGPWHLPKTLGVINNTFTCVYLVYVLFFSFWPSYSQVTPQNMNWSILVFGATILFSVLYYVVWARKTYTGPIVETDG
;
A
#
# COMPACT_ATOMS: atom_id res chain seq x y z
N MET A 1 41.56 -31.11 -4.05
CA MET A 1 41.35 -29.74 -4.56
C MET A 1 39.85 -29.45 -4.53
N PRO A 2 39.36 -28.61 -3.61
CA PRO A 2 38.03 -28.02 -3.73
C PRO A 2 38.08 -26.75 -4.62
N PRO A 3 36.96 -26.26 -5.16
CA PRO A 3 36.95 -25.31 -6.28
C PRO A 3 37.29 -23.89 -5.82
N VAL A 4 38.09 -23.22 -6.65
CA VAL A 4 38.46 -21.80 -6.55
C VAL A 4 37.31 -20.95 -7.07
N GLU A 5 36.26 -20.76 -6.28
CA GLU A 5 35.19 -19.81 -6.64
C GLU A 5 34.66 -18.98 -5.45
N SER A 6 35.38 -18.98 -4.31
CA SER A 6 34.95 -18.30 -3.07
C SER A 6 35.75 -17.03 -2.73
N ILE A 7 36.64 -16.51 -3.59
CA ILE A 7 37.55 -15.39 -3.23
C ILE A 7 37.48 -14.23 -4.23
N LYS A 8 36.28 -13.90 -4.73
CA LYS A 8 36.07 -12.63 -5.46
C LYS A 8 35.13 -11.64 -4.76
N ASP A 9 34.40 -12.08 -3.73
CA ASP A 9 33.50 -11.22 -2.96
C ASP A 9 34.14 -10.56 -1.72
N SER A 10 35.41 -10.86 -1.41
CA SER A 10 36.02 -10.49 -0.11
C SER A 10 37.04 -9.36 -0.13
N ILE A 11 37.22 -8.63 -1.24
CA ILE A 11 38.12 -7.46 -1.27
C ILE A 11 37.39 -6.25 -1.86
N GLN A 12 36.48 -5.68 -1.07
CA GLN A 12 36.16 -4.27 -1.27
C GLN A 12 37.32 -3.43 -0.73
N PRO A 13 37.81 -2.41 -1.46
CA PRO A 13 38.91 -1.57 -0.99
C PRO A 13 38.56 -0.95 0.37
N VAL A 14 39.54 -0.92 1.28
CA VAL A 14 39.38 -0.46 2.69
C VAL A 14 38.71 0.92 2.79
N ALA A 15 38.92 1.80 1.81
CA ALA A 15 38.25 3.10 1.72
C ALA A 15 36.72 2.97 1.56
N GLN A 16 36.25 2.06 0.71
CA GLN A 16 34.83 1.81 0.49
C GLN A 16 34.17 1.18 1.73
N GLN A 17 34.87 0.30 2.44
CA GLN A 17 34.39 -0.26 3.72
C GLN A 17 34.25 0.82 4.81
N LYS A 18 35.22 1.75 4.88
CA LYS A 18 35.15 2.89 5.81
C LYS A 18 33.99 3.83 5.47
N GLU A 19 33.77 4.12 4.19
CA GLU A 19 32.67 4.98 3.74
C GLU A 19 31.29 4.37 4.06
N VAL A 20 31.12 3.06 3.82
CA VAL A 20 29.89 2.32 4.19
C VAL A 20 29.66 2.34 5.71
N ALA A 21 30.71 2.11 6.50
CA ALA A 21 30.61 2.15 7.96
C ALA A 21 30.25 3.56 8.48
N GLN A 22 30.85 4.61 7.90
CA GLN A 22 30.51 6.00 8.22
C GLN A 22 29.07 6.34 7.84
N GLY A 23 28.59 5.83 6.69
CA GLY A 23 27.20 5.97 6.28
C GLY A 23 26.22 5.37 7.29
N PHE A 24 26.48 4.15 7.77
CA PHE A 24 25.64 3.52 8.79
C PHE A 24 25.65 4.27 10.12
N ALA A 25 26.83 4.76 10.57
CA ALA A 25 26.92 5.57 11.77
C ALA A 25 26.12 6.88 11.65
N ARG A 26 26.12 7.50 10.47
CA ARG A 26 25.30 8.70 10.19
C ARG A 26 23.80 8.39 10.26
N ASP A 27 23.37 7.29 9.65
CA ASP A 27 21.97 6.87 9.67
C ASP A 27 21.51 6.50 11.09
N ASP A 28 22.37 5.88 11.90
CA ASP A 28 22.11 5.58 13.31
C ASP A 28 21.98 6.83 14.17
N ALA A 29 22.88 7.80 13.97
CA ALA A 29 22.81 9.08 14.66
C ALA A 29 21.52 9.86 14.27
N ALA A 30 21.11 9.79 13.01
CA ALA A 30 19.86 10.39 12.54
C ALA A 30 18.63 9.78 13.24
N LEU A 31 18.57 8.44 13.34
CA LEU A 31 17.49 7.73 14.00
C LEU A 31 17.46 8.00 15.52
N ALA A 32 18.63 8.07 16.16
CA ALA A 32 18.76 8.39 17.58
C ALA A 32 18.20 9.78 17.94
N ARG A 33 18.34 10.76 17.04
CA ARG A 33 17.77 12.11 17.23
C ARG A 33 16.25 12.15 17.17
N LEU A 34 15.65 11.18 16.47
CA LEU A 34 14.20 10.94 16.48
C LEU A 34 13.77 10.08 17.69
N GLY A 35 14.67 9.91 18.67
CA GLY A 35 14.44 9.18 19.90
C GLY A 35 14.47 7.65 19.76
N LYS A 36 14.97 7.11 18.64
CA LYS A 36 14.89 5.66 18.36
C LYS A 36 16.26 5.00 18.38
N LYS A 37 16.37 3.86 19.08
CA LYS A 37 17.56 3.01 19.01
C LYS A 37 17.53 2.18 17.73
N PRO A 38 18.65 2.09 17.00
CA PRO A 38 18.77 1.21 15.84
C PRO A 38 18.87 -0.25 16.30
N VAL A 39 17.78 -0.99 16.12
CA VAL A 39 17.70 -2.42 16.50
C VAL A 39 17.41 -3.35 15.32
N LEU A 40 17.04 -2.78 14.16
CA LEU A 40 16.87 -3.49 12.90
C LEU A 40 18.15 -3.38 12.05
N LYS A 41 18.36 -4.34 11.15
CA LYS A 41 19.54 -4.36 10.27
C LYS A 41 19.22 -3.65 8.95
N ARG A 42 20.12 -2.79 8.50
CA ARG A 42 20.00 -2.08 7.20
C ARG A 42 20.31 -2.99 6.02
N ASN A 43 19.27 -3.69 5.56
CA ASN A 43 19.33 -4.65 4.46
C ASN A 43 18.88 -4.09 3.10
N PHE A 44 18.17 -2.95 3.09
CA PHE A 44 17.63 -2.35 1.86
C PHE A 44 18.53 -1.23 1.32
N GLY A 45 19.04 -1.43 0.10
CA GLY A 45 19.57 -0.35 -0.73
C GLY A 45 18.49 0.27 -1.61
N PHE A 46 18.85 1.28 -2.42
CA PHE A 46 17.91 2.02 -3.26
C PHE A 46 17.09 1.11 -4.20
N LEU A 47 17.72 0.22 -4.98
CA LEU A 47 17.01 -0.64 -5.93
C LEU A 47 16.06 -1.62 -5.23
N ALA A 48 16.46 -2.15 -4.06
CA ALA A 48 15.64 -3.09 -3.30
C ALA A 48 14.39 -2.39 -2.72
N ILE A 49 14.53 -1.17 -2.20
CA ILE A 49 13.38 -0.43 -1.67
C ILE A 49 12.49 0.13 -2.78
N LEU A 50 13.06 0.53 -3.92
CA LEU A 50 12.29 0.89 -5.11
C LEU A 50 11.50 -0.32 -5.60
N GLY A 51 12.15 -1.50 -5.65
CA GLY A 51 11.49 -2.76 -5.95
C GLY A 51 10.31 -3.00 -5.02
N PHE A 52 10.55 -3.01 -3.71
CA PHE A 52 9.50 -3.15 -2.70
C PHE A 52 8.36 -2.14 -2.85
N SER A 53 8.68 -0.87 -3.11
CA SER A 53 7.67 0.18 -3.33
C SER A 53 6.82 -0.09 -4.57
N CYS A 54 7.43 -0.58 -5.65
CA CYS A 54 6.71 -0.91 -6.87
C CYS A 54 5.87 -2.19 -6.73
N THR A 55 6.42 -3.21 -6.08
CA THR A 55 5.84 -4.55 -5.97
C THR A 55 4.78 -4.67 -4.89
N ILE A 56 4.70 -3.71 -3.95
CA ILE A 56 3.51 -3.56 -3.10
C ILE A 56 2.35 -2.94 -3.87
N LEU A 57 2.64 -1.95 -4.72
CA LEU A 57 1.61 -1.25 -5.49
C LEU A 57 0.98 -2.14 -6.56
N ILE A 58 1.81 -2.84 -7.35
CA ILE A 58 1.39 -3.70 -8.48
C ILE A 58 0.24 -3.09 -9.27
N THR A 59 0.38 -1.81 -9.64
CA THR A 59 -0.79 -1.00 -10.04
C THR A 59 -1.41 -1.50 -11.34
N TRP A 60 -0.64 -2.05 -12.27
CA TRP A 60 -1.19 -2.58 -13.52
C TRP A 60 -1.95 -3.90 -13.29
N GLU A 61 -1.47 -4.74 -12.39
CA GLU A 61 -2.13 -5.97 -11.94
C GLU A 61 -3.40 -5.66 -11.14
N GLY A 62 -3.31 -4.71 -10.20
CA GLY A 62 -4.43 -4.21 -9.43
C GLY A 62 -5.51 -3.60 -10.31
N SER A 63 -5.11 -2.85 -11.34
CA SER A 63 -6.03 -2.28 -12.33
C SER A 63 -6.79 -3.37 -13.09
N LEU A 64 -6.11 -4.42 -13.57
CA LEU A 64 -6.76 -5.60 -14.18
C LEU A 64 -7.74 -6.30 -13.23
N THR A 65 -7.40 -6.33 -11.95
CA THR A 65 -8.17 -7.03 -10.92
C THR A 65 -9.42 -6.26 -10.50
N LEU A 66 -9.39 -4.92 -10.55
CA LEU A 66 -10.38 -4.05 -9.92
C LEU A 66 -11.14 -3.12 -10.87
N PHE A 67 -10.83 -3.15 -12.18
CA PHE A 67 -11.43 -2.23 -13.16
C PHE A 67 -12.96 -2.25 -13.18
N LEU A 68 -13.59 -3.38 -12.82
CA LEU A 68 -15.05 -3.52 -12.85
C LEU A 68 -15.76 -2.46 -11.98
N SER A 69 -15.17 -2.09 -10.85
CA SER A 69 -15.74 -1.07 -9.96
C SER A 69 -15.83 0.32 -10.64
N GLY A 70 -14.79 0.71 -11.36
CA GLY A 70 -14.77 1.95 -12.15
C GLY A 70 -15.61 1.86 -13.42
N LEU A 71 -15.65 0.68 -14.04
CA LEU A 71 -16.44 0.43 -15.25
C LEU A 71 -17.95 0.58 -14.96
N GLN A 72 -18.44 0.05 -13.85
CA GLN A 72 -19.85 0.12 -13.46
C GLN A 72 -20.35 1.57 -13.28
N ASN A 73 -19.53 2.41 -12.65
CA ASN A 73 -19.88 3.78 -12.28
C ASN A 73 -18.88 4.77 -12.88
N GLY A 74 -18.84 4.81 -14.21
CA GLY A 74 -17.92 5.64 -14.97
C GLY A 74 -17.81 5.23 -16.43
N GLY A 75 -17.99 3.94 -16.73
CA GLY A 75 -17.76 3.38 -18.06
C GLY A 75 -16.27 3.37 -18.45
N PRO A 76 -15.95 2.92 -19.67
CA PRO A 76 -14.58 2.95 -20.20
C PRO A 76 -13.94 4.34 -20.13
N SER A 77 -14.72 5.40 -20.32
CA SER A 77 -14.19 6.77 -20.29
C SER A 77 -13.94 7.24 -18.86
N GLY A 78 -14.89 6.99 -17.95
CA GLY A 78 -14.76 7.37 -16.56
C GLY A 78 -13.61 6.68 -15.85
N ILE A 79 -13.34 5.40 -16.15
CA ILE A 79 -12.19 4.72 -15.54
C ILE A 79 -10.85 5.33 -16.00
N LEU A 80 -10.71 5.68 -17.28
CA LEU A 80 -9.47 6.25 -17.83
C LEU A 80 -9.22 7.69 -17.35
N TYR A 81 -10.23 8.56 -17.46
CA TYR A 81 -10.10 9.95 -16.96
C TYR A 81 -9.99 9.99 -15.44
N GLY A 82 -10.79 9.16 -14.75
CA GLY A 82 -10.71 8.99 -13.31
C GLY A 82 -9.33 8.49 -12.85
N TYR A 83 -8.69 7.61 -13.62
CA TYR A 83 -7.35 7.13 -13.32
C TYR A 83 -6.32 8.28 -13.34
N LEU A 84 -6.37 9.15 -14.34
CA LEU A 84 -5.47 10.30 -14.42
C LEU A 84 -5.64 11.26 -13.23
N VAL A 85 -6.88 11.50 -12.81
CA VAL A 85 -7.19 12.33 -11.63
C VAL A 85 -6.65 11.66 -10.35
N VAL A 86 -6.90 10.35 -10.19
CA VAL A 86 -6.40 9.58 -9.04
C VAL A 86 -4.88 9.54 -9.01
N TRP A 87 -4.23 9.34 -10.15
CA TRP A 87 -2.78 9.29 -10.24
C TRP A 87 -2.17 10.66 -9.90
N ALA A 88 -2.70 11.76 -10.43
CA ALA A 88 -2.25 13.11 -10.09
C ALA A 88 -2.45 13.44 -8.60
N GLY A 89 -3.63 13.12 -8.05
CA GLY A 89 -3.94 13.30 -6.63
C GLY A 89 -3.01 12.49 -5.74
N THR A 90 -2.79 11.22 -6.07
CA THR A 90 -1.91 10.33 -5.32
C THR A 90 -0.45 10.75 -5.44
N PHE A 91 -0.01 11.21 -6.61
CA PHE A 91 1.33 11.76 -6.79
C PHE A 91 1.57 12.98 -5.90
N SER A 92 0.57 13.85 -5.77
CA SER A 92 0.63 14.97 -4.83
C SER A 92 0.74 14.52 -3.37
N VAL A 93 -0.09 13.55 -2.96
CA VAL A 93 -0.06 12.96 -1.60
C VAL A 93 1.33 12.40 -1.30
N PHE A 94 1.88 11.60 -2.21
CA PHE A 94 3.17 10.95 -2.02
C PHE A 94 4.33 11.93 -2.08
N ALA A 95 4.22 13.02 -2.83
CA ALA A 95 5.15 14.12 -2.70
C ALA A 95 5.11 14.68 -1.27
N THR A 96 3.94 14.98 -0.71
CA THR A 96 3.85 15.43 0.69
C THR A 96 4.42 14.41 1.70
N LEU A 97 4.14 13.12 1.54
CA LEU A 97 4.71 12.07 2.41
C LEU A 97 6.23 11.92 2.24
N ALA A 98 6.76 12.12 1.04
CA ALA A 98 8.18 12.09 0.76
C ALA A 98 8.93 13.24 1.47
N GLU A 99 8.33 14.43 1.62
CA GLU A 99 8.93 15.52 2.41
C GLU A 99 9.03 15.14 3.89
N LEU A 100 7.97 14.51 4.43
CA LEU A 100 7.93 14.03 5.81
C LEU A 100 8.93 12.89 6.04
N ALA A 101 9.01 11.93 5.11
CA ALA A 101 9.97 10.82 5.18
C ALA A 101 11.41 11.31 5.04
N SER A 102 11.65 12.36 4.26
CA SER A 102 12.98 12.98 4.16
C SER A 102 13.36 13.70 5.46
N MET A 103 12.41 14.39 6.08
CA MET A 103 12.59 15.12 7.33
C MET A 103 12.83 14.18 8.53
N ALA A 104 12.05 13.11 8.62
CA ALA A 104 12.05 12.19 9.76
C ALA A 104 11.81 10.73 9.31
N PRO A 105 12.83 10.04 8.76
CA PRO A 105 12.70 8.68 8.28
C PRO A 105 12.61 7.69 9.46
N THR A 106 11.40 7.30 9.84
CA THR A 106 11.18 6.29 10.88
C THR A 106 10.10 5.30 10.46
N SER A 107 10.18 4.07 10.96
CA SER A 107 9.16 3.05 10.68
C SER A 107 7.77 3.44 11.21
N GLY A 108 7.69 4.38 12.16
CA GLY A 108 6.43 4.91 12.68
C GLY A 108 5.70 5.85 11.73
N GLY A 109 6.38 6.42 10.72
CA GLY A 109 5.78 7.23 9.67
C GLY A 109 4.80 8.28 10.20
N GLN A 110 3.54 8.17 9.76
CA GLN A 110 2.46 9.13 9.95
C GLN A 110 2.26 9.51 11.43
N TYR A 111 2.18 8.55 12.34
CA TYR A 111 1.94 8.89 13.76
C TYR A 111 3.11 9.63 14.38
N HIS A 112 4.34 9.32 13.95
CA HIS A 112 5.54 9.99 14.42
C HIS A 112 5.54 11.44 13.93
N TRP A 113 5.33 11.65 12.63
CA TRP A 113 5.25 13.00 12.04
C TRP A 113 4.13 13.84 12.66
N VAL A 114 2.97 13.23 12.91
CA VAL A 114 1.87 13.89 13.60
C VAL A 114 2.29 14.32 15.01
N ALA A 115 3.01 13.48 15.76
CA ALA A 115 3.50 13.86 17.08
C ALA A 115 4.49 15.04 17.02
N MET A 116 5.39 15.06 16.04
CA MET A 116 6.37 16.13 15.86
C MET A 116 5.70 17.46 15.50
N MET A 117 4.73 17.42 14.58
CA MET A 117 4.10 18.62 14.03
C MET A 117 2.91 19.14 14.86
N ALA A 118 2.20 18.28 15.58
CA ALA A 118 1.01 18.69 16.33
C ALA A 118 1.35 19.68 17.46
N PRO A 119 0.46 20.67 17.73
CA PRO A 119 0.53 21.49 18.92
C PRO A 119 0.58 20.65 20.21
N PRO A 120 1.30 21.07 21.27
CA PRO A 120 1.48 20.27 22.48
C PRO A 120 0.19 19.77 23.14
N ALA A 121 -0.88 20.57 23.09
CA ALA A 121 -2.17 20.27 23.70
C ALA A 121 -2.86 19.04 23.08
N CYS A 122 -2.75 18.85 21.76
CA CYS A 122 -3.41 17.77 21.02
C CYS A 122 -2.44 16.70 20.50
N ARG A 123 -1.12 16.89 20.68
CA ARG A 123 -0.04 16.01 20.21
C ARG A 123 -0.32 14.54 20.47
N ARG A 124 -0.54 14.18 21.75
CA ARG A 124 -0.71 12.78 22.17
C ARG A 124 -1.94 12.13 21.56
N PHE A 125 -3.04 12.87 21.44
CA PHE A 125 -4.28 12.32 20.92
C PHE A 125 -4.22 12.18 19.41
N LEU A 126 -3.79 13.22 18.68
CA LEU A 126 -3.71 13.19 17.22
C LEU A 126 -2.71 12.13 16.74
N SER A 127 -1.55 12.01 17.38
CA SER A 127 -0.57 10.98 17.01
C SER A 127 -1.11 9.59 17.27
N PHE A 128 -1.81 9.38 18.40
CA PHE A 128 -2.44 8.10 18.69
C PHE A 128 -3.51 7.73 17.66
N LEU A 129 -4.39 8.68 17.31
CA LEU A 129 -5.42 8.49 16.28
C LEU A 129 -4.80 8.18 14.92
N ALA A 130 -3.76 8.91 14.51
CA ALA A 130 -3.02 8.65 13.29
C ALA A 130 -2.40 7.24 13.28
N GLY A 131 -1.82 6.80 14.40
CA GLY A 131 -1.27 5.45 14.52
C GLY A 131 -2.30 4.34 14.35
N TRP A 132 -3.50 4.51 14.91
CA TRP A 132 -4.60 3.55 14.72
C TRP A 132 -5.20 3.60 13.32
N LEU A 133 -5.29 4.77 12.69
CA LEU A 133 -5.69 4.91 11.29
C LEU A 133 -4.72 4.17 10.36
N THR A 134 -3.41 4.39 10.52
CA THR A 134 -2.36 3.71 9.76
C THR A 134 -2.43 2.20 9.98
N LEU A 135 -2.55 1.74 11.23
CA LEU A 135 -2.62 0.31 11.54
C LEU A 135 -3.88 -0.36 10.98
N ALA A 136 -5.05 0.27 11.09
CA ALA A 136 -6.28 -0.22 10.51
C ALA A 136 -6.18 -0.33 8.99
N GLY A 137 -5.63 0.71 8.35
CA GLY A 137 -5.42 0.76 6.91
C GLY A 137 -4.50 -0.35 6.40
N TRP A 138 -3.33 -0.51 7.01
CA TRP A 138 -2.34 -1.53 6.65
C TRP A 138 -2.80 -2.96 6.94
N GLN A 139 -3.47 -3.18 8.08
CA GLN A 139 -4.05 -4.48 8.41
C GLN A 139 -5.14 -4.88 7.41
N ALA A 140 -5.98 -3.92 7.02
CA ALA A 140 -7.01 -4.12 6.01
C ALA A 140 -6.41 -4.33 4.61
N ALA A 141 -5.34 -3.62 4.24
CA ALA A 141 -4.61 -3.83 2.99
C ALA A 141 -4.01 -5.24 2.91
N THR A 142 -3.45 -5.74 4.02
CA THR A 142 -2.90 -7.10 4.11
C THR A 142 -3.97 -8.16 3.88
N ALA A 143 -5.13 -8.01 4.54
CA ALA A 143 -6.26 -8.90 4.33
C ALA A 143 -6.80 -8.80 2.91
N SER A 144 -6.87 -7.61 2.34
CA SER A 144 -7.35 -7.36 0.98
C SER A 144 -6.44 -7.99 -0.08
N GLY A 145 -5.11 -7.84 0.04
CA GLY A 145 -4.14 -8.47 -0.86
C GLY A 145 -4.23 -10.00 -0.83
N ALA A 146 -4.33 -10.59 0.36
CA ALA A 146 -4.50 -12.03 0.51
C ALA A 146 -5.82 -12.54 -0.08
N TYR A 147 -6.91 -11.77 0.09
CA TYR A 147 -8.21 -12.08 -0.50
C TYR A 147 -8.19 -12.02 -2.02
N LEU A 148 -7.70 -10.93 -2.60
CA LEU A 148 -7.63 -10.77 -4.06
C LEU A 148 -6.73 -11.83 -4.69
N THR A 149 -5.58 -12.13 -4.08
CA THR A 149 -4.67 -13.18 -4.57
C THR A 149 -5.30 -14.58 -4.44
N GLY A 150 -5.86 -14.90 -3.27
CA GLY A 150 -6.45 -16.21 -3.00
C GLY A 150 -7.69 -16.49 -3.86
N THR A 151 -8.58 -15.51 -3.99
CA THR A 151 -9.74 -15.62 -4.90
C THR A 151 -9.32 -15.53 -6.37
N GLY A 152 -8.21 -14.85 -6.70
CA GLY A 152 -7.62 -14.88 -8.04
C GLY A 152 -7.27 -16.30 -8.47
N ILE A 153 -6.76 -17.13 -7.55
CA ILE A 153 -6.56 -18.57 -7.80
C ILE A 153 -7.90 -19.26 -8.10
N GLN A 154 -9.01 -18.89 -7.45
CA GLN A 154 -10.33 -19.40 -7.84
C GLN A 154 -10.74 -18.94 -9.23
N GLY A 155 -10.45 -17.70 -9.61
CA GLY A 155 -10.65 -17.20 -10.97
C GLY A 155 -9.92 -18.05 -12.01
N LEU A 156 -8.68 -18.45 -11.74
CA LEU A 156 -7.94 -19.40 -12.59
C LEU A 156 -8.59 -20.79 -12.66
N ILE A 157 -9.11 -21.29 -11.54
CA ILE A 157 -9.82 -22.56 -11.51
C ILE A 157 -11.07 -22.48 -12.38
N ILE A 158 -11.84 -21.38 -12.32
CA ILE A 158 -13.02 -21.16 -13.18
C ILE A 158 -12.60 -21.17 -14.65
N LEU A 159 -11.54 -20.42 -15.00
CA LEU A 159 -11.05 -20.33 -16.38
C LEU A 159 -10.65 -21.71 -16.95
N THR A 160 -10.01 -22.56 -16.13
CA THR A 160 -9.49 -23.87 -16.57
C THR A 160 -10.47 -25.02 -16.39
N HIS A 161 -11.41 -24.89 -15.45
CA HIS A 161 -12.41 -25.88 -15.08
C HIS A 161 -13.78 -25.20 -14.87
N PRO A 162 -14.49 -24.82 -15.94
CA PRO A 162 -15.71 -24.01 -15.85
C PRO A 162 -16.81 -24.60 -14.94
N GLY A 163 -16.91 -25.94 -14.84
CA GLY A 163 -17.85 -26.62 -13.94
C GLY A 163 -17.63 -26.35 -12.45
N TYR A 164 -16.52 -25.71 -12.05
CA TYR A 164 -16.32 -25.23 -10.69
C TYR A 164 -17.28 -24.09 -10.30
N LEU A 165 -17.80 -23.34 -11.28
CA LEU A 165 -18.68 -22.20 -11.04
C LEU A 165 -19.94 -22.60 -10.25
N GLU A 166 -20.55 -23.73 -10.58
CA GLU A 166 -21.73 -24.26 -9.89
C GLU A 166 -21.45 -24.71 -8.45
N ARG A 167 -20.18 -24.91 -8.11
CA ARG A 167 -19.72 -25.44 -6.82
C ARG A 167 -18.99 -24.40 -5.98
N ILE A 168 -18.93 -23.15 -6.43
CA ILE A 168 -18.20 -22.12 -5.71
C ILE A 168 -18.83 -21.85 -4.34
N GLN A 169 -17.97 -21.75 -3.33
CA GLN A 169 -18.37 -21.44 -1.96
C GLN A 169 -17.34 -20.47 -1.38
N ASN A 170 -17.78 -19.54 -0.52
CA ASN A 170 -16.89 -18.51 0.03
C ASN A 170 -15.76 -19.11 0.89
N TRP A 171 -15.98 -20.26 1.51
CA TRP A 171 -14.94 -20.92 2.30
C TRP A 171 -13.79 -21.46 1.43
N HIS A 172 -14.02 -21.80 0.15
CA HIS A 172 -12.95 -22.16 -0.79
C HIS A 172 -11.94 -21.00 -0.93
N GLY A 173 -12.43 -19.79 -1.18
CA GLY A 173 -11.59 -18.59 -1.29
C GLY A 173 -10.91 -18.23 0.02
N THR A 174 -11.58 -18.47 1.14
CA THR A 174 -11.02 -18.24 2.48
C THR A 174 -9.83 -19.17 2.78
N LEU A 175 -9.88 -20.45 2.35
CA LEU A 175 -8.74 -21.37 2.50
C LEU A 175 -7.56 -20.98 1.61
N LEU A 176 -7.82 -20.51 0.38
CA LEU A 176 -6.78 -20.04 -0.53
C LEU A 176 -6.14 -18.74 -0.02
N PHE A 177 -6.94 -17.83 0.55
CA PHE A 177 -6.45 -16.67 1.31
C PHE A 177 -5.49 -17.12 2.41
N TRP A 178 -5.85 -18.13 3.21
CA TRP A 178 -4.98 -18.61 4.30
C TRP A 178 -3.68 -19.17 3.77
N ALA A 179 -3.72 -19.94 2.68
CA ALA A 179 -2.53 -20.46 2.02
C ALA A 179 -1.58 -19.33 1.59
N VAL A 180 -2.11 -18.28 0.94
CA VAL A 180 -1.35 -17.08 0.54
C VAL A 180 -0.70 -16.43 1.76
N LEU A 181 -1.44 -16.21 2.85
CA LEU A 181 -0.88 -15.59 4.07
C LEU A 181 0.18 -16.44 4.75
N LEU A 182 -0.03 -17.75 4.86
CA LEU A 182 0.92 -18.65 5.53
C LEU A 182 2.24 -18.75 4.75
N LEU A 183 2.19 -18.70 3.42
CA LEU A 183 3.37 -18.59 2.58
C LEU A 183 4.06 -17.22 2.76
N GLY A 184 3.30 -16.12 2.75
CA GLY A 184 3.84 -14.78 3.03
C GLY A 184 4.47 -14.66 4.42
N TYR A 185 3.88 -15.32 5.42
CA TYR A 185 4.43 -15.48 6.77
C TYR A 185 5.76 -16.22 6.78
N ALA A 186 5.84 -17.35 6.07
CA ALA A 186 7.06 -18.14 5.98
C ALA A 186 8.20 -17.33 5.35
N ILE A 187 7.93 -16.57 4.28
CA ILE A 187 8.93 -15.70 3.64
C ILE A 187 9.38 -14.60 4.61
N ASN A 188 8.44 -13.92 5.26
CA ASN A 188 8.73 -12.80 6.18
C ASN A 188 9.45 -13.22 7.47
N THR A 189 9.37 -14.49 7.87
CA THR A 189 10.01 -14.98 9.10
C THR A 189 11.27 -15.79 8.83
N ALA A 190 11.19 -16.81 7.96
CA ALA A 190 12.27 -17.77 7.70
C ALA A 190 13.27 -17.28 6.66
N MET A 191 12.82 -16.54 5.63
CA MET A 191 13.66 -16.08 4.50
C MET A 191 13.92 -14.58 4.54
N SER A 192 13.77 -13.98 5.70
CA SER A 192 13.76 -12.53 5.84
C SER A 192 15.05 -11.80 5.47
N THR A 193 16.20 -12.46 5.60
CA THR A 193 17.48 -11.94 5.12
C THR A 193 17.58 -11.91 3.58
N LEU A 194 16.73 -12.68 2.89
CA LEU A 194 16.61 -12.70 1.44
C LEU A 194 15.52 -11.75 0.92
N LEU A 195 14.70 -11.16 1.80
CA LEU A 195 13.57 -10.33 1.40
C LEU A 195 14.02 -9.19 0.46
N ALA A 196 15.07 -8.45 0.80
CA ALA A 196 15.59 -7.38 -0.06
C ALA A 196 16.06 -7.87 -1.45
N ARG A 197 16.58 -9.11 -1.55
CA ARG A 197 16.95 -9.72 -2.84
C ARG A 197 15.72 -10.17 -3.61
N PHE A 198 14.77 -10.79 -2.91
CA PHE A 198 13.48 -11.20 -3.46
C PHE A 198 12.77 -10.01 -4.12
N GLU A 199 12.67 -8.87 -3.43
CA GLU A 199 12.01 -7.67 -3.98
C GLU A 199 12.70 -7.10 -5.22
N SER A 200 14.03 -7.15 -5.26
CA SER A 200 14.79 -6.70 -6.44
C SER A 200 14.51 -7.59 -7.66
N VAL A 201 14.35 -8.90 -7.45
CA VAL A 201 13.98 -9.85 -8.52
C VAL A 201 12.52 -9.66 -8.93
N VAL A 202 11.61 -9.51 -7.98
CA VAL A 202 10.18 -9.29 -8.25
C VAL A 202 9.98 -8.00 -9.04
N LEU A 203 10.76 -6.94 -8.78
CA LEU A 203 10.72 -5.72 -9.61
C LEU A 203 10.96 -6.03 -11.10
N VAL A 204 11.96 -6.87 -11.40
CA VAL A 204 12.23 -7.28 -12.79
C VAL A 204 11.04 -8.07 -13.35
N PHE A 205 10.47 -8.99 -12.58
CA PHE A 205 9.27 -9.73 -12.99
C PHE A 205 8.05 -8.81 -13.20
N HIS A 206 7.88 -7.78 -12.39
CA HIS A 206 6.80 -6.81 -12.53
C HIS A 206 6.95 -5.99 -13.83
N LEU A 207 8.15 -5.51 -14.13
CA LEU A 207 8.43 -4.75 -15.35
C LEU A 207 8.36 -5.60 -16.62
N LEU A 208 9.00 -6.78 -16.62
CA LEU A 208 8.95 -7.69 -17.77
C LEU A 208 7.57 -8.33 -17.92
N GLY A 209 6.89 -8.60 -16.81
CA GLY A 209 5.56 -9.17 -16.78
C GLY A 209 4.51 -8.25 -17.40
N PHE A 210 4.65 -6.93 -17.19
CA PHE A 210 3.84 -5.94 -17.91
C PHE A 210 3.91 -6.14 -19.43
N PHE A 211 5.12 -6.25 -20.00
CA PHE A 211 5.31 -6.47 -21.44
C PHE A 211 4.81 -7.85 -21.88
N ALA A 212 5.03 -8.87 -21.06
CA ALA A 212 4.56 -10.23 -21.31
C ALA A 212 3.03 -10.33 -21.35
N VAL A 213 2.30 -9.45 -20.66
CA VAL A 213 0.84 -9.40 -20.68
C VAL A 213 0.32 -8.48 -21.78
N ILE A 214 0.84 -7.24 -21.85
CA ILE A 214 0.27 -6.22 -22.74
C ILE A 214 0.49 -6.55 -24.22
N PHE A 215 1.65 -7.09 -24.61
CA PHE A 215 1.93 -7.36 -26.03
C PHE A 215 1.06 -8.47 -26.60
N PRO A 216 0.95 -9.67 -26.00
CA PRO A 216 0.05 -10.69 -26.53
C PRO A 216 -1.40 -10.23 -26.55
N LEU A 217 -1.84 -9.48 -25.53
CA LEU A 217 -3.20 -8.96 -25.47
C LEU A 217 -3.49 -8.02 -26.64
N VAL A 218 -2.70 -6.95 -26.81
CA VAL A 218 -2.92 -5.92 -27.83
C VAL A 218 -2.66 -6.44 -29.25
N LEU A 219 -1.77 -7.41 -29.45
CA LEU A 219 -1.46 -7.94 -30.78
C LEU A 219 -2.43 -9.02 -31.27
N ARG A 220 -3.21 -9.64 -30.37
CA ARG A 220 -4.09 -10.77 -30.70
C ARG A 220 -5.57 -10.46 -30.57
N SER A 221 -5.93 -9.53 -29.70
CA SER A 221 -7.32 -9.16 -29.48
C SER A 221 -7.87 -8.31 -30.62
N GLU A 222 -9.18 -8.39 -30.84
CA GLU A 222 -9.90 -7.36 -31.56
C GLU A 222 -9.98 -6.09 -30.70
N HIS A 223 -9.92 -4.93 -31.36
CA HIS A 223 -9.95 -3.64 -30.67
C HIS A 223 -11.28 -2.94 -30.88
N SER A 224 -11.87 -2.48 -29.78
CA SER A 224 -13.04 -1.61 -29.80
C SER A 224 -12.73 -0.28 -30.50
N ALA A 225 -13.75 0.35 -31.08
CA ALA A 225 -13.61 1.69 -31.63
C ALA A 225 -13.23 2.69 -30.52
N SER A 226 -12.43 3.71 -30.86
CA SER A 226 -11.97 4.71 -29.88
C SER A 226 -13.13 5.44 -29.19
N GLU A 227 -14.24 5.67 -29.88
CA GLU A 227 -15.47 6.26 -29.32
C GLU A 227 -16.03 5.41 -28.18
N ALA A 228 -16.02 4.07 -28.32
CA ALA A 228 -16.49 3.15 -27.28
C ALA A 228 -15.58 3.15 -26.03
N VAL A 229 -14.35 3.64 -26.15
CA VAL A 229 -13.38 3.73 -25.04
C VAL A 229 -13.38 5.14 -24.41
N TRP A 230 -13.37 6.19 -25.21
CA TRP A 230 -13.17 7.57 -24.76
C TRP A 230 -14.45 8.42 -24.67
N ASP A 231 -15.56 7.97 -25.26
CA ASP A 231 -16.86 8.65 -25.23
C ASP A 231 -18.01 7.73 -24.78
N ASN A 232 -17.70 6.76 -23.93
CA ASN A 232 -18.67 5.83 -23.36
C ASN A 232 -18.68 5.90 -21.83
N TRP A 233 -19.77 6.45 -21.31
CA TRP A 233 -19.99 6.69 -19.89
C TRP A 233 -21.11 5.80 -19.36
N LEU A 234 -20.85 5.11 -18.25
CA LEU A 234 -21.85 4.26 -17.59
C LEU A 234 -22.21 4.80 -16.20
N ASN A 235 -23.47 4.61 -15.82
CA ASN A 235 -24.02 4.92 -14.50
C ASN A 235 -24.95 3.78 -14.06
N LEU A 236 -24.37 2.59 -13.94
CA LEU A 236 -25.12 1.39 -13.55
C LEU A 236 -25.61 1.46 -12.10
N GLY A 237 -24.97 2.29 -11.27
CA GLY A 237 -25.41 2.59 -9.92
C GLY A 237 -26.69 3.44 -9.82
N GLY A 238 -27.16 4.02 -10.92
CA GLY A 238 -28.40 4.81 -10.94
C GLY A 238 -28.29 6.12 -10.15
N TRP A 239 -27.14 6.78 -10.19
CA TRP A 239 -26.90 8.04 -9.48
C TRP A 239 -27.52 9.24 -10.22
N PRO A 240 -27.93 10.31 -9.52
CA PRO A 240 -28.56 11.48 -10.15
C PRO A 240 -27.73 12.18 -11.22
N THR A 241 -26.40 12.09 -11.17
CA THR A 241 -25.50 12.72 -12.15
C THR A 241 -24.34 11.81 -12.52
N GLN A 242 -23.81 11.97 -13.73
CA GLN A 242 -22.62 11.24 -14.18
C GLN A 242 -21.38 11.59 -13.36
N GLY A 243 -21.25 12.84 -12.90
CA GLY A 243 -20.15 13.25 -12.03
C GLY A 243 -20.14 12.50 -10.70
N LEU A 244 -21.31 12.32 -10.09
CA LEU A 244 -21.43 11.55 -8.85
C LEU A 244 -21.17 10.06 -9.08
N SER A 245 -21.69 9.49 -10.17
CA SER A 245 -21.38 8.13 -10.60
C SER A 245 -19.86 7.93 -10.70
N LEU A 246 -19.19 8.81 -11.46
CA LEU A 246 -17.74 8.80 -11.61
C LEU A 246 -17.02 8.84 -10.26
N SER A 247 -17.40 9.75 -9.35
CA SER A 247 -16.79 9.87 -8.02
C SER A 247 -16.87 8.59 -7.19
N ILE A 248 -17.88 7.74 -7.41
CA ILE A 248 -18.04 6.45 -6.74
C ILE A 248 -17.18 5.38 -7.43
N GLY A 249 -17.14 5.39 -8.77
CA GLY A 249 -16.32 4.46 -9.55
C GLY A 249 -14.82 4.64 -9.37
N ILE A 250 -14.32 5.83 -9.01
CA ILE A 250 -12.88 6.07 -8.88
C ILE A 250 -12.19 5.19 -7.83
N LEU A 251 -12.94 4.64 -6.86
CA LEU A 251 -12.36 3.91 -5.73
C LEU A 251 -11.53 2.70 -6.18
N GLY A 252 -11.89 2.04 -7.28
CA GLY A 252 -11.08 0.98 -7.87
C GLY A 252 -9.69 1.46 -8.23
N ASN A 253 -9.61 2.62 -8.89
CA ASN A 253 -8.34 3.25 -9.25
C ASN A 253 -7.59 3.71 -7.99
N VAL A 254 -8.28 4.27 -6.98
CA VAL A 254 -7.65 4.67 -5.71
C VAL A 254 -7.01 3.48 -5.02
N PHE A 255 -7.70 2.34 -4.96
CA PHE A 255 -7.16 1.14 -4.34
C PHE A 255 -5.94 0.60 -5.09
N ALA A 256 -5.85 0.75 -6.41
CA ALA A 256 -4.67 0.35 -7.19
C ALA A 256 -3.39 1.13 -6.80
N PHE A 257 -3.50 2.21 -6.03
CA PHE A 257 -2.38 2.96 -5.46
C PHE A 257 -2.22 2.81 -3.93
N VAL A 258 -3.00 1.94 -3.28
CA VAL A 258 -2.89 1.67 -1.85
C VAL A 258 -1.59 0.94 -1.53
N GLY A 259 -0.95 1.31 -0.41
CA GLY A 259 0.25 0.66 0.10
C GLY A 259 1.56 1.21 -0.44
N GLY A 260 1.55 2.20 -1.32
CA GLY A 260 2.78 2.81 -1.83
C GLY A 260 3.70 3.35 -0.73
N ASP A 261 3.16 3.71 0.45
CA ASP A 261 3.93 4.21 1.59
C ASP A 261 4.62 3.09 2.38
N GLY A 262 4.51 1.82 1.96
CA GLY A 262 5.13 0.68 2.64
C GLY A 262 6.64 0.86 2.85
N ALA A 263 7.31 1.51 1.88
CA ALA A 263 8.72 1.83 1.98
C ALA A 263 9.06 2.71 3.21
N ILE A 264 8.15 3.58 3.64
CA ILE A 264 8.32 4.40 4.85
C ILE A 264 8.38 3.51 6.09
N HIS A 265 7.55 2.47 6.18
CA HIS A 265 7.56 1.58 7.33
C HIS A 265 8.82 0.71 7.40
N MET A 266 9.55 0.58 6.29
CA MET A 266 10.87 -0.07 6.23
C MET A 266 12.03 0.89 6.54
N SER A 267 11.79 2.14 6.93
CA SER A 267 12.84 3.17 7.04
C SER A 267 14.07 2.75 7.86
N GLU A 268 13.86 2.06 8.99
CA GLU A 268 14.95 1.63 9.87
C GLU A 268 15.79 0.47 9.30
N GLU A 269 15.33 -0.16 8.21
CA GLU A 269 16.04 -1.21 7.46
C GLU A 269 16.67 -0.69 6.15
N VAL A 270 16.53 0.61 5.86
CA VAL A 270 17.00 1.26 4.62
C VAL A 270 18.29 2.05 4.86
N ARG A 271 19.19 2.02 3.88
CA ARG A 271 20.43 2.82 3.84
C ARG A 271 20.16 4.23 3.33
N ASN A 272 20.71 5.25 4.01
CA ASN A 272 20.47 6.66 3.72
C ASN A 272 18.97 6.99 3.57
N PRO A 273 18.12 6.64 4.55
CA PRO A 273 16.67 6.60 4.36
C PRO A 273 16.05 7.98 4.06
N ALA A 274 16.66 9.07 4.57
CA ALA A 274 16.22 10.45 4.32
C ALA A 274 16.29 10.88 2.84
N VAL A 275 17.06 10.17 2.01
CA VAL A 275 17.17 10.41 0.56
C VAL A 275 16.55 9.27 -0.22
N THR A 276 16.87 8.04 0.17
CA THR A 276 16.48 6.81 -0.53
C THR A 276 14.96 6.62 -0.57
N ILE A 277 14.26 6.88 0.54
CA ILE A 277 12.81 6.63 0.63
C ILE A 277 12.02 7.66 -0.19
N PRO A 278 12.23 8.98 -0.06
CA PRO A 278 11.55 9.98 -0.90
C PRO A 278 11.64 9.67 -2.38
N TRP A 279 12.83 9.35 -2.89
CA TRP A 279 13.03 9.02 -4.29
C TRP A 279 12.39 7.70 -4.70
N ALA A 280 12.45 6.67 -3.84
CA ALA A 280 11.78 5.40 -4.09
C ALA A 280 10.26 5.56 -4.23
N LEU A 281 9.65 6.38 -3.37
CA LEU A 281 8.22 6.70 -3.46
C LEU A 281 7.86 7.41 -4.78
N MET A 282 8.58 8.48 -5.13
CA MET A 282 8.27 9.29 -6.31
C MET A 282 8.50 8.52 -7.62
N ILE A 283 9.62 7.80 -7.72
CA ILE A 283 9.95 7.00 -8.91
C ILE A 283 9.02 5.78 -8.99
N GLY A 284 8.79 5.08 -7.88
CA GLY A 284 7.93 3.91 -7.85
C GLY A 284 6.49 4.20 -8.24
N LEU A 285 5.96 5.34 -7.78
CA LEU A 285 4.62 5.81 -8.16
C LEU A 285 4.55 6.29 -9.61
N SER A 286 5.62 6.86 -10.15
CA SER A 286 5.70 7.25 -11.56
C SER A 286 5.67 6.02 -12.47
N ILE A 287 6.50 5.01 -12.16
CA ILE A 287 6.53 3.73 -12.89
C ILE A 287 5.15 3.07 -12.84
N ASN A 288 4.60 2.87 -11.64
CA ASN A 288 3.32 2.19 -11.48
C ASN A 288 2.15 2.93 -12.14
N GLY A 289 2.14 4.27 -12.07
CA GLY A 289 1.10 5.07 -12.72
C GLY A 289 1.14 4.97 -14.25
N ILE A 290 2.33 4.99 -14.84
CA ILE A 290 2.49 4.83 -16.30
C ILE A 290 2.06 3.43 -16.74
N LEU A 291 2.55 2.39 -16.07
CA LEU A 291 2.24 1.00 -16.41
C LEU A 291 0.75 0.70 -16.20
N GLY A 292 0.17 1.17 -15.09
CA GLY A 292 -1.24 0.98 -14.80
C GLY A 292 -2.15 1.69 -15.81
N PHE A 293 -1.84 2.94 -16.17
CA PHE A 293 -2.59 3.66 -17.21
C PHE A 293 -2.53 2.95 -18.56
N ALA A 294 -1.33 2.53 -18.99
CA ALA A 294 -1.14 1.82 -20.24
C ALA A 294 -1.93 0.49 -20.29
N MET A 295 -1.92 -0.26 -19.18
CA MET A 295 -2.68 -1.51 -19.07
C MET A 295 -4.19 -1.26 -19.07
N LEU A 296 -4.68 -0.21 -18.38
CA LEU A 296 -6.10 0.16 -18.41
C LEU A 296 -6.56 0.53 -19.81
N VAL A 297 -5.77 1.32 -20.55
CA VAL A 297 -6.08 1.63 -21.95
C VAL A 297 -6.15 0.34 -22.76
N ALA A 298 -5.16 -0.55 -22.64
CA ALA A 298 -5.12 -1.81 -23.37
C ALA A 298 -6.36 -2.68 -23.09
N ILE A 299 -6.72 -2.89 -21.81
CA ILE A 299 -7.88 -3.72 -21.47
C ILE A 299 -9.20 -3.09 -21.93
N MET A 300 -9.36 -1.76 -21.87
CA MET A 300 -10.56 -1.10 -22.39
C MET A 300 -10.73 -1.29 -23.90
N TYR A 301 -9.64 -1.28 -24.66
CA TYR A 301 -9.70 -1.59 -26.09
C TYR A 301 -9.96 -3.08 -26.37
N CYS A 302 -9.40 -3.99 -25.57
CA CYS A 302 -9.43 -5.44 -25.81
C CYS A 302 -10.59 -6.19 -25.11
N MET A 303 -11.43 -5.50 -24.34
CA MET A 303 -12.44 -6.13 -23.47
C MET A 303 -13.53 -6.90 -24.24
N GLY A 304 -13.98 -6.35 -25.38
CA GLY A 304 -15.14 -6.86 -26.11
C GLY A 304 -16.44 -6.74 -25.29
N ASP A 305 -17.36 -7.70 -25.47
CA ASP A 305 -18.61 -7.74 -24.70
C ASP A 305 -18.36 -8.13 -23.23
N ILE A 306 -18.44 -7.14 -22.35
CA ILE A 306 -18.23 -7.32 -20.91
C ILE A 306 -19.24 -8.30 -20.27
N ASN A 307 -20.46 -8.41 -20.77
CA ASN A 307 -21.45 -9.34 -20.19
C ASN A 307 -21.01 -10.78 -20.43
N ALA A 308 -20.57 -11.11 -21.64
CA ALA A 308 -20.01 -12.42 -21.95
C ALA A 308 -18.76 -12.73 -21.10
N ARG A 309 -17.91 -11.73 -20.81
CA ARG A 309 -16.74 -11.91 -19.94
C ARG A 309 -17.13 -12.18 -18.49
N LEU A 310 -18.17 -11.51 -17.99
CA LEU A 310 -18.69 -11.71 -16.64
C LEU A 310 -19.40 -13.06 -16.48
N GLU A 311 -20.06 -13.54 -17.52
CA GLU A 311 -20.64 -14.90 -17.52
C GLU A 311 -19.55 -15.97 -17.47
N GLU A 312 -18.45 -15.79 -18.22
CA GLU A 312 -17.32 -16.72 -18.21
C GLU A 312 -16.55 -16.70 -16.88
N ASN A 313 -16.24 -15.51 -16.36
CA ASN A 313 -15.51 -15.35 -15.10
C ASN A 313 -16.05 -14.17 -14.27
N PRO A 314 -17.06 -14.40 -13.42
CA PRO A 314 -17.74 -13.31 -12.71
C PRO A 314 -16.87 -12.68 -11.61
N ILE A 315 -15.81 -13.36 -11.17
CA ILE A 315 -14.95 -12.87 -10.09
C ILE A 315 -13.84 -11.98 -10.66
N PHE A 316 -13.18 -12.45 -11.74
CA PHE A 316 -12.04 -11.77 -12.35
C PHE A 316 -12.17 -11.77 -13.89
N PRO A 317 -13.05 -10.91 -14.45
CA PRO A 317 -13.36 -10.92 -15.88
C PRO A 317 -12.15 -10.61 -16.78
N PHE A 318 -11.08 -10.01 -16.26
CA PHE A 318 -9.84 -9.83 -17.03
C PHE A 318 -9.26 -11.16 -17.55
N MET A 319 -9.46 -12.25 -16.81
CA MET A 319 -9.00 -13.58 -17.23
C MET A 319 -9.77 -14.09 -18.46
N ALA A 320 -11.09 -13.82 -18.50
CA ALA A 320 -11.93 -14.10 -19.65
C ALA A 320 -11.59 -13.17 -20.84
N ILE A 321 -11.23 -11.91 -20.57
CA ILE A 321 -10.72 -10.98 -21.60
C ILE A 321 -9.43 -11.55 -22.22
N PHE A 322 -8.49 -12.05 -21.41
CA PHE A 322 -7.28 -12.69 -21.92
C PHE A 322 -7.61 -13.93 -22.75
N ASN A 323 -8.56 -14.76 -22.30
CA ASN A 323 -8.98 -15.95 -23.03
C ASN A 323 -9.59 -15.61 -24.39
N ASN A 324 -10.48 -14.63 -24.42
CA ASN A 324 -11.11 -14.16 -25.64
C ASN A 324 -10.10 -13.55 -26.61
N GLY A 325 -9.22 -12.66 -26.14
CA GLY A 325 -8.23 -11.99 -26.97
C GLY A 325 -7.15 -12.92 -27.53
N LEU A 326 -6.73 -13.93 -26.75
CA LEU A 326 -5.67 -14.85 -27.16
C LEU A 326 -6.21 -16.07 -27.93
N GLY A 327 -7.49 -16.39 -27.78
CA GLY A 327 -8.11 -17.61 -28.32
C GLY A 327 -7.54 -18.90 -27.73
N SER A 328 -6.97 -18.85 -26.51
CA SER A 328 -6.33 -19.99 -25.86
C SER A 328 -6.40 -19.92 -24.35
N THR A 329 -7.12 -20.86 -23.75
CA THR A 329 -7.24 -20.99 -22.28
C THR A 329 -5.89 -21.22 -21.62
N ALA A 330 -5.00 -21.97 -22.26
CA ALA A 330 -3.65 -22.21 -21.73
C ALA A 330 -2.83 -20.91 -21.68
N ALA A 331 -2.85 -20.10 -22.75
CA ALA A 331 -2.15 -18.83 -22.78
C ALA A 331 -2.71 -17.83 -21.75
N ALA A 332 -4.05 -17.72 -21.69
CA ALA A 332 -4.73 -16.89 -20.70
C ALA A 332 -4.43 -17.32 -19.26
N THR A 333 -4.33 -18.63 -19.00
CA THR A 333 -3.95 -19.20 -17.70
C THR A 333 -2.54 -18.81 -17.32
N VAL A 334 -1.57 -18.91 -18.24
CA VAL A 334 -0.17 -18.53 -17.97
C VAL A 334 -0.06 -17.04 -17.62
N LEU A 335 -0.68 -16.16 -18.42
CA LEU A 335 -0.64 -14.72 -18.17
C LEU A 335 -1.38 -14.33 -16.89
N SER A 336 -2.54 -14.94 -16.61
CA SER A 336 -3.29 -14.70 -15.38
C SER A 336 -2.55 -15.22 -14.14
N SER A 337 -1.81 -16.33 -14.26
CA SER A 337 -0.96 -16.86 -13.19
C SER A 337 0.18 -15.91 -12.85
N LEU A 338 0.73 -15.20 -13.84
CA LEU A 338 1.74 -14.17 -13.62
C LEU A 338 1.19 -13.00 -12.79
N VAL A 339 -0.02 -12.53 -13.11
CA VAL A 339 -0.72 -11.49 -12.33
C VAL A 339 -0.90 -11.92 -10.88
N ILE A 340 -1.34 -13.17 -10.65
CA ILE A 340 -1.53 -13.72 -9.30
C ILE A 340 -0.21 -13.89 -8.55
N LEU A 341 0.86 -14.31 -9.23
CA LEU A 341 2.19 -14.42 -8.64
C LEU A 341 2.70 -13.05 -8.14
N LEU A 342 2.44 -11.99 -8.91
CA LEU A 342 2.78 -10.61 -8.51
C LEU A 342 1.87 -10.14 -7.35
N GLY A 343 0.58 -10.51 -7.36
CA GLY A 343 -0.33 -10.34 -6.22
C GLY A 343 0.12 -11.01 -4.92
N PHE A 344 0.67 -12.23 -5.02
CA PHE A 344 1.27 -12.93 -3.89
C PHE A 344 2.50 -12.18 -3.35
N SER A 345 3.32 -11.64 -4.25
CA SER A 345 4.48 -10.85 -3.86
C SER A 345 4.08 -9.56 -3.13
N ALA A 346 3.09 -8.82 -3.67
CA ALA A 346 2.51 -7.66 -3.01
C ALA A 346 1.96 -8.00 -1.62
N THR A 347 1.27 -9.14 -1.48
CA THR A 347 0.77 -9.64 -0.19
C THR A 347 1.89 -9.91 0.81
N THR A 348 3.01 -10.46 0.34
CA THR A 348 4.21 -10.65 1.16
C THR A 348 4.78 -9.30 1.63
N GLY A 349 4.79 -8.29 0.74
CA GLY A 349 5.16 -6.92 1.06
C GLY A 349 4.21 -6.25 2.06
N PHE A 350 2.89 -6.44 1.93
CA PHE A 350 1.89 -5.97 2.90
C PHE A 350 2.13 -6.55 4.30
N VAL A 351 2.37 -7.86 4.41
CA VAL A 351 2.72 -8.49 5.70
C VAL A 351 3.99 -7.87 6.29
N SER A 352 5.02 -7.63 5.46
CA SER A 352 6.26 -6.98 5.89
C SER A 352 5.96 -5.60 6.46
N SER A 353 5.38 -4.69 5.69
CA SER A 353 5.07 -3.31 6.09
C SER A 353 4.18 -3.24 7.32
N THR A 354 3.06 -3.96 7.33
CA THR A 354 2.11 -3.99 8.45
C THR A 354 2.79 -4.42 9.74
N SER A 355 3.64 -5.46 9.69
CA SER A 355 4.36 -5.90 10.89
C SER A 355 5.29 -4.83 11.48
N ARG A 356 5.86 -3.94 10.65
CA ARG A 356 6.70 -2.83 11.12
C ARG A 356 5.87 -1.67 11.65
N VAL A 357 4.67 -1.43 11.12
CA VAL A 357 3.68 -0.51 11.69
C VAL A 357 3.30 -0.96 13.11
N TYR A 358 2.90 -2.23 13.27
CA TYR A 358 2.60 -2.82 14.60
C TYR A 358 3.78 -2.66 15.55
N TRP A 359 4.99 -2.98 15.08
CA TRP A 359 6.18 -2.95 15.90
C TRP A 359 6.56 -1.54 16.35
N ALA A 360 6.59 -0.57 15.43
CA ALA A 360 6.90 0.82 15.73
C ALA A 360 5.91 1.38 16.76
N PHE A 361 4.61 1.17 16.53
CA PHE A 361 3.59 1.66 17.45
C PHE A 361 3.62 0.94 18.81
N ALA A 362 3.99 -0.34 18.85
CA ALA A 362 4.23 -1.08 20.09
C ALA A 362 5.46 -0.58 20.86
N ARG A 363 6.55 -0.15 20.21
CA ARG A 363 7.69 0.49 20.90
C ARG A 363 7.24 1.71 21.69
N ASP A 364 6.28 2.45 21.12
CA ASP A 364 5.69 3.65 21.72
C ASP A 364 4.49 3.38 22.62
N ARG A 365 4.24 2.10 22.96
CA ARG A 365 3.15 1.68 23.86
C ARG A 365 1.75 2.05 23.35
N GLY A 366 1.60 2.22 22.04
CA GLY A 366 0.34 2.56 21.39
C GLY A 366 -0.66 1.40 21.28
N LEU A 367 -0.24 0.17 21.60
CA LEU A 367 -1.01 -1.05 21.38
C LEU A 367 -1.22 -1.89 22.65
N PRO A 368 -2.33 -2.65 22.73
CA PRO A 368 -2.45 -3.71 23.71
C PRO A 368 -1.38 -4.79 23.46
N GLY A 369 -0.84 -5.38 24.52
CA GLY A 369 0.22 -6.38 24.39
C GLY A 369 1.58 -5.84 23.90
N TRP A 370 1.78 -4.51 23.89
CA TRP A 370 3.01 -3.85 23.40
C TRP A 370 4.30 -4.44 23.96
N ARG A 371 4.31 -4.95 25.21
CA ARG A 371 5.48 -5.57 25.85
C ARG A 371 6.00 -6.80 25.10
N VAL A 372 5.11 -7.53 24.44
CA VAL A 372 5.43 -8.69 23.61
C VAL A 372 5.71 -8.24 22.17
N LEU A 373 4.82 -7.41 21.62
CA LEU A 373 4.89 -6.96 20.22
C LEU A 373 6.18 -6.19 19.90
N LYS A 374 6.72 -5.39 20.85
CA LYS A 374 7.96 -4.64 20.63
C LYS A 374 9.22 -5.51 20.51
N LYS A 375 9.16 -6.80 20.88
CA LYS A 375 10.33 -7.68 20.90
C LYS A 375 10.78 -8.02 19.48
N VAL A 376 12.10 -7.93 19.26
CA VAL A 376 12.76 -8.27 18.00
C VAL A 376 13.56 -9.56 18.18
N SER A 377 13.53 -10.45 17.19
CA SER A 377 14.33 -11.68 17.17
C SER A 377 15.83 -11.37 17.16
N LYS A 378 16.60 -11.97 18.06
CA LYS A 378 18.07 -11.82 18.08
C LYS A 378 18.75 -12.41 16.85
N ARG A 379 18.13 -13.41 16.20
CA ARG A 379 18.70 -14.11 15.04
C ARG A 379 18.47 -13.36 13.74
N THR A 380 17.24 -12.91 13.53
CA THR A 380 16.80 -12.30 12.25
C THR A 380 16.68 -10.79 12.30
N SER A 381 16.74 -10.17 13.49
CA SER A 381 16.49 -8.75 13.71
C SER A 381 15.10 -8.31 13.22
N ILE A 382 14.09 -9.16 13.37
CA ILE A 382 12.71 -8.90 12.92
C ILE A 382 11.69 -9.07 14.05
N PRO A 383 10.63 -8.25 14.08
CA PRO A 383 9.56 -8.36 15.07
C PRO A 383 8.59 -9.52 14.75
N VAL A 384 9.04 -10.77 14.94
CA VAL A 384 8.28 -11.98 14.59
C VAL A 384 6.88 -11.99 15.23
N TYR A 385 6.71 -11.52 16.47
CA TYR A 385 5.40 -11.43 17.12
C TYR A 385 4.43 -10.49 16.39
N CYS A 386 4.94 -9.41 15.78
CA CYS A 386 4.11 -8.51 14.97
C CYS A 386 3.74 -9.15 13.62
N VAL A 387 4.62 -9.96 13.02
CA VAL A 387 4.29 -10.74 11.82
C VAL A 387 3.18 -11.76 12.13
N ILE A 388 3.31 -12.51 13.23
CA ILE A 388 2.28 -13.46 13.68
C ILE A 388 0.95 -12.72 13.92
N THR A 389 0.99 -11.58 14.61
CA THR A 389 -0.21 -10.79 14.90
C THR A 389 -0.91 -10.33 13.62
N THR A 390 -0.14 -9.81 12.65
CA THR A 390 -0.64 -9.38 11.35
C THR A 390 -1.39 -10.51 10.63
N VAL A 391 -0.80 -11.71 10.62
CA VAL A 391 -1.37 -12.89 9.96
C VAL A 391 -2.60 -13.41 10.69
N VAL A 392 -2.55 -13.52 12.02
CA VAL A 392 -3.68 -13.99 12.84
C VAL A 392 -4.87 -13.04 12.70
N VAL A 393 -4.66 -11.74 12.76
CA VAL A 393 -5.73 -10.75 12.59
C VAL A 393 -6.31 -10.83 11.18
N ALA A 394 -5.48 -10.99 10.14
CA ALA A 394 -5.97 -11.16 8.78
C ALA A 394 -6.76 -12.48 8.59
N ILE A 395 -6.35 -13.58 9.22
CA ILE A 395 -7.12 -14.83 9.25
C ILE A 395 -8.49 -14.62 9.91
N ILE A 396 -8.54 -13.92 11.05
CA ILE A 396 -9.82 -13.61 11.72
C ILE A 396 -10.71 -12.75 10.82
N LEU A 397 -10.16 -11.72 10.16
CA LEU A 397 -10.90 -10.88 9.22
C LEU A 397 -11.43 -11.68 8.02
N SER A 398 -10.68 -12.66 7.54
CA SER A 398 -11.11 -13.51 6.42
C SER A 398 -12.36 -14.34 6.73
N LEU A 399 -12.69 -14.59 8.01
CA LEU A 399 -13.92 -15.30 8.39
C LEU A 399 -15.18 -14.52 7.98
N VAL A 400 -15.09 -13.20 7.80
CA VAL A 400 -16.19 -12.38 7.26
C VAL A 400 -16.59 -12.85 5.87
N ASN A 401 -15.63 -13.26 5.03
CA ASN A 401 -15.89 -13.74 3.68
C ASN A 401 -16.76 -15.01 3.69
N ILE A 402 -16.56 -15.92 4.66
CA ILE A 402 -17.39 -17.13 4.79
C ILE A 402 -18.88 -16.76 4.89
N GLY A 403 -19.20 -15.73 5.67
CA GLY A 403 -20.56 -15.21 5.80
C GLY A 403 -21.02 -14.40 4.58
N SER A 404 -20.19 -13.49 4.08
CA SER A 404 -20.51 -12.65 2.93
C SER A 404 -19.25 -12.07 2.26
N ALA A 405 -19.04 -12.41 0.99
CA ALA A 405 -18.00 -11.80 0.16
C ALA A 405 -18.19 -10.27 0.04
N THR A 406 -19.45 -9.80 -0.07
CA THR A 406 -19.75 -8.37 -0.10
C THR A 406 -19.44 -7.67 1.22
N ALA A 407 -19.65 -8.32 2.36
CA ALA A 407 -19.21 -7.74 3.63
C ALA A 407 -17.68 -7.62 3.69
N PHE A 408 -16.95 -8.58 3.10
CA PHE A 408 -15.50 -8.54 3.03
C PHE A 408 -14.98 -7.41 2.13
N THR A 409 -15.68 -7.01 1.06
CA THR A 409 -15.26 -5.83 0.26
C THR A 409 -15.27 -4.53 1.07
N GLY A 410 -15.99 -4.48 2.20
CA GLY A 410 -15.84 -3.42 3.19
C GLY A 410 -14.42 -3.29 3.75
N VAL A 411 -13.68 -4.41 3.90
CA VAL A 411 -12.28 -4.41 4.34
C VAL A 411 -11.37 -3.69 3.34
N ILE A 412 -11.63 -3.86 2.04
CA ILE A 412 -10.92 -3.14 0.96
C ILE A 412 -11.11 -1.62 1.12
N SER A 413 -12.33 -1.17 1.42
CA SER A 413 -12.60 0.26 1.63
C SER A 413 -11.97 0.80 2.93
N ILE A 414 -11.86 -0.03 3.97
CA ILE A 414 -11.16 0.35 5.21
C ILE A 414 -9.67 0.60 4.96
N SER A 415 -9.04 -0.16 4.06
CA SER A 415 -7.63 0.07 3.75
C SER A 415 -7.41 1.48 3.20
N VAL A 416 -8.26 1.91 2.26
CA VAL A 416 -8.27 3.26 1.71
C VAL A 416 -8.54 4.28 2.80
N ALA A 417 -9.65 4.14 3.54
CA ALA A 417 -10.06 5.11 4.55
C ALA A 417 -9.05 5.26 5.69
N GLY A 418 -8.47 4.16 6.17
CA GLY A 418 -7.46 4.14 7.23
C GLY A 418 -6.15 4.82 6.79
N LEU A 419 -5.62 4.42 5.64
CA LEU A 419 -4.38 4.99 5.11
C LEU A 419 -4.55 6.46 4.75
N PHE A 420 -5.55 6.80 3.94
CA PHE A 420 -5.78 8.18 3.48
C PHE A 420 -6.21 9.08 4.63
N GLY A 421 -6.96 8.57 5.60
CA GLY A 421 -7.25 9.28 6.84
C GLY A 421 -5.98 9.60 7.63
N SER A 422 -5.05 8.65 7.76
CA SER A 422 -3.75 8.89 8.42
C SER A 422 -2.90 9.92 7.66
N TYR A 423 -2.91 9.89 6.33
CA TYR A 423 -2.22 10.86 5.49
C TYR A 423 -2.82 12.24 5.65
N LEU A 424 -4.15 12.35 5.74
CA LEU A 424 -4.85 13.62 5.88
C LEU A 424 -4.46 14.33 7.18
N VAL A 425 -4.36 13.59 8.29
CA VAL A 425 -3.93 14.16 9.57
C VAL A 425 -2.49 14.68 9.47
N ALA A 426 -1.57 13.88 8.91
CA ALA A 426 -0.17 14.29 8.75
C ALA A 426 -0.02 15.48 7.78
N ALA A 427 -0.66 15.42 6.61
CA ALA A 427 -0.62 16.45 5.59
C ALA A 427 -1.24 17.78 6.07
N SER A 428 -2.34 17.73 6.84
CA SER A 428 -2.96 18.93 7.40
C SER A 428 -2.06 19.63 8.40
N LEU A 429 -1.35 18.86 9.23
CA LEU A 429 -0.37 19.42 10.16
C LEU A 429 0.87 19.96 9.45
N LEU A 430 1.31 19.31 8.36
CA LEU A 430 2.39 19.83 7.53
C LEU A 430 1.98 21.17 6.89
N LEU A 431 0.76 21.25 6.33
CA LEU A 431 0.23 22.48 5.76
C LEU A 431 0.16 23.59 6.80
N TYR A 432 -0.36 23.29 8.00
CA TYR A 432 -0.37 24.23 9.12
C TYR A 432 1.04 24.75 9.42
N ARG A 433 2.03 23.86 9.58
CA ARG A 433 3.41 24.25 9.88
C ARG A 433 4.07 25.05 8.76
N ARG A 434 3.76 24.76 7.48
CA ARG A 434 4.21 25.58 6.34
C ARG A 434 3.65 26.99 6.41
N LEU A 435 2.35 27.12 6.65
CA LEU A 435 1.66 28.40 6.69
C LEU A 435 2.05 29.26 7.89
N THR A 436 2.41 28.65 9.02
CA THR A 436 2.90 29.36 10.20
C THR A 436 4.41 29.56 10.23
N GLY A 437 5.14 29.14 9.20
CA GLY A 437 6.62 29.25 9.15
C GLY A 437 7.34 28.39 10.21
N GLY A 438 6.72 27.29 10.65
CA GLY A 438 7.22 26.44 11.73
C GLY A 438 8.25 25.38 11.33
N ILE A 439 8.80 25.46 10.12
CA ILE A 439 9.82 24.52 9.61
C ILE A 439 10.93 25.33 8.94
N ARG A 440 12.18 25.13 9.39
CA ARG A 440 13.36 25.84 8.87
C ARG A 440 14.08 25.04 7.79
N LEU A 441 14.88 25.75 6.99
CA LEU A 441 15.78 25.11 6.02
C LEU A 441 17.00 24.52 6.74
N PRO A 442 17.58 23.43 6.23
CA PRO A 442 18.79 22.83 6.79
C PRO A 442 20.00 23.76 6.63
N ASN A 443 20.71 23.99 7.73
CA ASN A 443 22.02 24.64 7.80
C ASN A 443 23.16 23.60 7.80
N SER A 444 24.39 24.03 7.52
CA SER A 444 25.58 23.15 7.51
C SER A 444 25.83 22.42 8.82
N ASP A 445 25.41 23.02 9.93
CA ASP A 445 25.56 22.49 11.28
C ASP A 445 24.34 21.67 11.73
N ASP A 446 23.27 21.69 10.92
CA ASP A 446 22.04 20.99 11.24
C ASP A 446 22.17 19.50 11.04
N SER A 447 21.67 18.82 12.04
CA SER A 447 21.81 17.41 12.19
C SER A 447 20.43 16.74 12.21
N LEU A 448 19.55 17.05 11.24
CA LEU A 448 18.14 16.61 11.18
C LEU A 448 17.25 17.04 12.37
N THR A 449 15.94 17.01 12.13
CA THR A 449 14.86 17.53 13.00
C THR A 449 14.83 16.95 14.41
N THR A 450 14.45 17.77 15.39
CA THR A 450 14.03 17.35 16.75
C THR A 450 12.57 17.72 17.03
N ASP A 451 11.96 17.20 18.10
CA ASP A 451 10.59 17.49 18.53
C ASP A 451 10.26 18.98 18.77
N THR A 452 11.30 19.81 18.90
CA THR A 452 11.20 21.24 19.17
C THR A 452 11.65 22.11 18.00
N ASP A 453 12.35 21.53 17.03
CA ASP A 453 12.99 22.27 15.95
C ASP A 453 12.91 21.47 14.65
N LEU A 454 11.89 21.78 13.84
CA LEU A 454 11.59 21.11 12.58
C LEU A 454 12.45 21.71 11.46
N THR A 455 13.27 20.87 10.85
CA THR A 455 14.17 21.20 9.75
C THR A 455 13.89 20.29 8.56
N TRP A 456 13.76 20.87 7.36
CA TRP A 456 13.52 20.07 6.15
C TRP A 456 14.60 19.02 5.91
N GLY A 457 14.18 17.86 5.43
CA GLY A 457 15.09 16.84 4.90
C GLY A 457 15.68 17.24 3.53
N PRO A 458 16.64 16.46 3.01
CA PRO A 458 17.26 16.72 1.70
C PRO A 458 16.27 16.80 0.53
N TRP A 459 15.12 16.13 0.64
CA TRP A 459 14.06 16.17 -0.35
C TRP A 459 12.88 16.96 0.20
N HIS A 460 12.60 18.12 -0.40
CA HIS A 460 11.43 18.93 -0.08
C HIS A 460 11.02 19.78 -1.28
N LEU A 461 9.74 20.14 -1.34
CA LEU A 461 9.22 21.09 -2.31
C LEU A 461 9.53 22.52 -1.85
N PRO A 462 9.93 23.42 -2.77
CA PRO A 462 10.26 24.78 -2.40
C PRO A 462 9.01 25.61 -2.11
N LYS A 463 9.02 26.30 -0.96
CA LYS A 463 8.11 27.40 -0.58
C LYS A 463 6.68 27.25 -1.13
N THR A 464 6.32 28.07 -2.12
CA THR A 464 4.97 28.17 -2.69
C THR A 464 4.51 26.88 -3.36
N LEU A 465 5.39 26.17 -4.08
CA LEU A 465 5.04 24.89 -4.70
C LEU A 465 4.69 23.83 -3.64
N GLY A 466 5.42 23.83 -2.52
CA GLY A 466 5.11 22.97 -1.38
C GLY A 466 3.74 23.28 -0.78
N VAL A 467 3.37 24.55 -0.65
CA VAL A 467 2.04 24.97 -0.16
C VAL A 467 0.93 24.57 -1.13
N ILE A 468 1.10 24.81 -2.43
CA ILE A 468 0.12 24.45 -3.46
C ILE A 468 -0.09 22.93 -3.48
N ASN A 469 1.00 22.15 -3.54
CA ASN A 469 0.93 20.69 -3.53
C ASN A 469 0.25 20.17 -2.27
N ASN A 470 0.67 20.64 -1.09
CA ASN A 470 0.11 20.18 0.18
C ASN A 470 -1.37 20.57 0.33
N THR A 471 -1.79 21.72 -0.21
CA THR A 471 -3.21 22.12 -0.23
C THR A 471 -4.02 21.18 -1.13
N PHE A 472 -3.54 20.90 -2.34
CA PHE A 472 -4.17 19.95 -3.24
C PHE A 472 -4.23 18.53 -2.64
N THR A 473 -3.16 18.09 -1.98
CA THR A 473 -3.11 16.85 -1.19
C THR A 473 -4.25 16.79 -0.18
N CYS A 474 -4.44 17.81 0.66
CA CYS A 474 -5.52 17.84 1.64
C CYS A 474 -6.91 17.75 0.99
N VAL A 475 -7.14 18.50 -0.10
CA VAL A 475 -8.42 18.47 -0.84
C VAL A 475 -8.70 17.09 -1.43
N TYR A 476 -7.71 16.49 -2.09
CA TYR A 476 -7.82 15.17 -2.68
C TYR A 476 -8.06 14.08 -1.62
N LEU A 477 -7.35 14.12 -0.50
CA LEU A 477 -7.53 13.17 0.59
C LEU A 477 -8.93 13.27 1.23
N VAL A 478 -9.47 14.49 1.39
CA VAL A 478 -10.86 14.68 1.86
C VAL A 478 -11.86 14.10 0.86
N TYR A 479 -11.66 14.36 -0.43
CA TYR A 479 -12.51 13.84 -1.50
C TYR A 479 -12.52 12.31 -1.52
N VAL A 480 -11.35 11.66 -1.54
CA VAL A 480 -11.25 10.19 -1.52
C VAL A 480 -11.85 9.61 -0.24
N LEU A 481 -11.54 10.18 0.92
CA LEU A 481 -12.08 9.70 2.20
C LEU A 481 -13.60 9.78 2.26
N PHE A 482 -14.18 10.85 1.72
CA PHE A 482 -15.64 11.01 1.64
C PHE A 482 -16.28 9.90 0.79
N PHE A 483 -15.77 9.66 -0.42
CA PHE A 483 -16.33 8.66 -1.33
C PHE A 483 -16.02 7.22 -0.92
N SER A 484 -14.98 6.96 -0.12
CA SER A 484 -14.59 5.62 0.34
C SER A 484 -15.69 4.86 1.11
N PHE A 485 -16.68 5.58 1.64
CA PHE A 485 -17.79 5.03 2.41
C PHE A 485 -19.09 4.91 1.61
N TRP A 486 -19.11 5.31 0.35
CA TRP A 486 -20.32 5.30 -0.47
C TRP A 486 -20.61 3.90 -1.02
N PRO A 487 -21.90 3.53 -1.16
CA PRO A 487 -22.32 2.31 -1.83
C PRO A 487 -22.16 2.43 -3.36
N SER A 488 -22.13 1.30 -4.06
CA SER A 488 -22.03 1.29 -5.53
C SER A 488 -23.34 1.67 -6.23
N TYR A 489 -24.49 1.55 -5.55
CA TYR A 489 -25.82 1.83 -6.09
C TYR A 489 -26.54 2.89 -5.26
N SER A 490 -27.38 3.71 -5.91
CA SER A 490 -28.18 4.75 -5.24
C SER A 490 -29.32 4.16 -4.39
N GLN A 491 -29.87 3.03 -4.82
CA GLN A 491 -30.84 2.25 -4.05
C GLN A 491 -30.10 1.26 -3.14
N VAL A 492 -29.96 1.63 -1.87
CA VAL A 492 -29.14 0.90 -0.90
C VAL A 492 -29.94 -0.23 -0.24
N THR A 493 -29.39 -1.42 -0.25
CA THR A 493 -29.85 -2.62 0.45
C THR A 493 -28.74 -3.14 1.37
N PRO A 494 -29.05 -3.96 2.39
CA PRO A 494 -28.01 -4.58 3.22
C PRO A 494 -26.96 -5.37 2.41
N GLN A 495 -27.36 -5.90 1.25
CA GLN A 495 -26.50 -6.71 0.38
C GLN A 495 -25.55 -5.87 -0.48
N ASN A 496 -25.90 -4.60 -0.80
CA ASN A 496 -25.07 -3.73 -1.64
C ASN A 496 -24.46 -2.53 -0.89
N MET A 497 -24.78 -2.37 0.40
CA MET A 497 -24.23 -1.32 1.24
C MET A 497 -22.72 -1.50 1.41
N ASN A 498 -21.98 -0.38 1.36
CA ASN A 498 -20.59 -0.36 1.74
C ASN A 498 -20.45 -0.34 3.26
N TRP A 499 -20.31 -1.53 3.87
CA TRP A 499 -20.22 -1.69 5.32
C TRP A 499 -18.90 -1.19 5.94
N SER A 500 -18.00 -0.64 5.14
CA SER A 500 -16.73 -0.08 5.63
C SER A 500 -16.92 1.04 6.64
N ILE A 501 -17.97 1.86 6.51
CA ILE A 501 -18.26 2.95 7.47
C ILE A 501 -18.50 2.41 8.88
N LEU A 502 -19.20 1.27 8.99
CA LEU A 502 -19.48 0.64 10.27
C LEU A 502 -18.19 0.10 10.89
N VAL A 503 -17.40 -0.64 10.12
CA VAL A 503 -16.18 -1.27 10.64
C VAL A 503 -15.10 -0.23 10.94
N PHE A 504 -14.92 0.76 10.06
CA PHE A 504 -14.04 1.90 10.26
C PHE A 504 -14.47 2.69 11.50
N GLY A 505 -15.75 3.06 11.60
CA GLY A 505 -16.31 3.76 12.75
C GLY A 505 -16.11 2.99 14.05
N ALA A 506 -16.32 1.67 14.06
CA ALA A 506 -16.09 0.81 15.21
C ALA A 506 -14.60 0.76 15.61
N THR A 507 -13.69 0.71 14.63
CA THR A 507 -12.24 0.71 14.89
C THR A 507 -11.75 2.03 15.46
N ILE A 508 -12.25 3.16 14.94
CA ILE A 508 -11.94 4.48 15.48
C ILE A 508 -12.54 4.67 16.86
N LEU A 509 -13.80 4.26 17.07
CA LEU A 509 -14.43 4.29 18.38
C LEU A 509 -13.64 3.45 19.39
N PHE A 510 -13.24 2.23 19.02
CA PHE A 510 -12.39 1.38 19.84
C PHE A 510 -11.07 2.08 20.19
N SER A 511 -10.40 2.68 19.21
CA SER A 511 -9.16 3.44 19.42
C SER A 511 -9.38 4.58 20.42
N VAL A 512 -10.41 5.39 20.24
CA VAL A 512 -10.73 6.52 21.14
C VAL A 512 -11.07 6.03 22.55
N LEU A 513 -11.89 4.98 22.69
CA LEU A 513 -12.21 4.39 23.98
C LEU A 513 -10.97 3.83 24.68
N TYR A 514 -10.13 3.10 23.93
CA TYR A 514 -8.87 2.58 24.43
C TYR A 514 -7.93 3.71 24.89
N TYR A 515 -7.90 4.83 24.15
CA TYR A 515 -7.17 6.03 24.55
C TYR A 515 -7.68 6.61 25.88
N VAL A 516 -8.99 6.87 25.97
CA VAL A 516 -9.60 7.53 27.12
C VAL A 516 -9.54 6.66 28.37
N VAL A 517 -9.69 5.34 28.25
CA VAL A 517 -9.69 4.42 29.40
C VAL A 517 -8.28 4.06 29.85
N TRP A 518 -7.36 3.79 28.90
CA TRP A 518 -6.06 3.21 29.20
C TRP A 518 -4.89 4.00 28.63
N ALA A 519 -4.86 4.24 27.32
CA ALA A 519 -3.66 4.73 26.64
C ALA A 519 -3.27 6.16 27.06
N ARG A 520 -4.20 7.01 27.52
CA ARG A 520 -3.89 8.32 28.11
C ARG A 520 -2.89 8.25 29.28
N LYS A 521 -2.78 7.09 29.94
CA LYS A 521 -1.89 6.86 31.08
C LYS A 521 -0.53 6.30 30.67
N THR A 522 -0.43 5.69 29.48
CA THR A 522 0.74 4.90 29.05
C THR A 522 1.40 5.42 27.78
N TYR A 523 0.64 6.05 26.89
CA TYR A 523 1.08 6.60 25.62
C TYR A 523 1.39 8.10 25.76
N THR A 524 2.64 8.46 25.49
CA THR A 524 3.15 9.83 25.58
C THR A 524 3.57 10.41 24.23
N GLY A 525 3.29 9.71 23.13
CA GLY A 525 3.90 9.95 21.82
C GLY A 525 5.13 9.06 21.60
N PRO A 526 5.90 9.31 20.52
CA PRO A 526 7.19 8.66 20.29
C PRO A 526 8.09 8.75 21.53
N ILE A 527 8.52 7.59 22.03
CA ILE A 527 9.40 7.50 23.21
C ILE A 527 10.85 7.66 22.76
N VAL A 528 11.60 8.48 23.52
CA VAL A 528 13.06 8.55 23.44
C VAL A 528 13.67 7.37 24.17
N GLU A 529 14.29 6.47 23.43
CA GLU A 529 14.98 5.29 23.94
C GLU A 529 16.40 5.69 24.40
N THR A 530 16.59 5.85 25.71
CA THR A 530 17.93 6.07 26.28
C THR A 530 18.69 4.75 26.40
N ASP A 531 20.01 4.78 26.25
CA ASP A 531 20.86 3.63 26.56
C ASP A 531 20.73 3.32 28.06
N GLY A 532 20.11 2.19 28.36
CA GLY A 532 20.01 1.61 29.71
C GLY A 532 20.86 0.37 29.84
#